data_AF-A0A2S9YJ07-F1
#
_entry.id   AF-A0A2S9YJ07-F1
#
_cell.length_a   1.000
_cell.length_b   1.000
_cell.length_c   1.000
_cell.angle_alpha   90.00
_cell.angle_beta   90.00
_cell.angle_gamma   90.00
#
_symmetry.space_group_name_H-M   'P 1'
#
loop_
_entity.id
_entity.type
_entity.pdbx_description
1 polymer ?
#
loop_
_entity_poly.entity_id
_entity_poly.type
_entity_poly.pdbx_seq_one_letter_code
_entity_poly.pdbx_strand_id
1 'polypeptide(L)'
;MGSNSTSLLLTPLLVVGVGCSVPGHAILAAETETGEGSLSDSGVVTATGTETDADSGEADDGGAPSDLPEDPALEPTPVCTISPEQLDGALPCDLAAPSEVIAPVTAWTWTGPGGEDSVVVTPLVANLDDDNGDGFVDLCDRPDVVVAAVQLPPGKTDPWPVGHLHVIDGASGATTRVIPTSIDASINPALADLDGDGVVEIVALQAQGPNSPYQPSQRRLMAFHADGELAWAGQHWQVSRGGGAISIADLDNDGSPEILAPEYVTNAAGQLLWAPSNPAMSLSMPVAVDLDLDGDLEVLFGGTAYDHDGSWRFDTPTVPQDRGSVAVANFDDDEFPELYVQHDGEHAVLEHDGSVKAVCPTGNVDISGAGGYPVAIYDLDGDSRAELLFGFQDKFYVLALEADACIVKWSKKTDAVEGMSSGTLFDLLDDGHAEAIYADRSRIQLYSSTGELLFQLAHTARESIANPVVADVDGDGAAEILIVSSAPLGAKSATASLIVLQNADDRFAPTRRVWNQHTYHHSNIDEIGRVPAFEPPHWHTENSFRTNSHVYEGEMCIPAPLPAEGP
;
A
#
# COMPACT_ATOMS: atom_id res chain seq x y z
N MET A 1 84.38 -13.63 -17.51
CA MET A 1 84.99 -13.20 -16.24
C MET A 1 83.91 -12.52 -15.41
N GLY A 2 83.65 -13.02 -14.19
CA GLY A 2 82.61 -12.61 -13.20
C GLY A 2 81.21 -13.16 -13.52
N SER A 3 80.70 -14.27 -12.94
CA SER A 3 80.30 -14.58 -11.54
C SER A 3 79.21 -13.61 -11.05
N ASN A 4 77.98 -13.94 -10.64
CA ASN A 4 77.36 -15.00 -9.82
C ASN A 4 75.82 -14.82 -10.04
N SER A 5 74.86 -15.62 -9.59
CA SER A 5 74.69 -16.96 -9.05
C SER A 5 73.17 -17.22 -9.10
N THR A 6 72.81 -18.46 -9.33
CA THR A 6 71.46 -19.04 -9.26
C THR A 6 70.92 -18.98 -7.82
N SER A 7 69.61 -18.70 -7.64
CA SER A 7 68.84 -19.27 -6.53
C SER A 7 67.35 -19.34 -6.86
N LEU A 8 66.90 -20.56 -7.20
CA LEU A 8 65.51 -21.00 -7.10
C LEU A 8 65.15 -21.07 -5.62
N LEU A 9 64.04 -20.46 -5.22
CA LEU A 9 63.42 -20.67 -3.91
C LEU A 9 62.10 -21.41 -4.13
N LEU A 10 62.09 -22.67 -3.69
CA LEU A 10 60.88 -23.43 -3.36
C LEU A 10 60.33 -22.86 -2.04
N THR A 11 59.03 -22.61 -2.00
CA THR A 11 58.25 -22.45 -0.76
C THR A 11 57.01 -23.34 -0.84
N PRO A 12 56.54 -23.88 0.29
CA PRO A 12 55.75 -25.12 0.34
C PRO A 12 54.26 -24.87 0.13
N LEU A 13 53.60 -25.90 -0.42
CA LEU A 13 52.15 -26.06 -0.43
C LEU A 13 51.67 -26.17 1.03
N LEU A 14 50.90 -25.18 1.49
CA LEU A 14 50.12 -25.27 2.72
C LEU A 14 48.65 -25.43 2.32
N VAL A 15 48.11 -26.63 2.52
CA VAL A 15 46.67 -26.89 2.46
C VAL A 15 46.08 -26.41 3.77
N VAL A 16 45.23 -25.38 3.70
CA VAL A 16 44.36 -24.98 4.81
C VAL A 16 42.94 -24.98 4.26
N GLY A 17 42.16 -25.97 4.69
CA GLY A 17 40.72 -25.97 4.54
C GLY A 17 40.11 -25.10 5.64
N VAL A 18 39.24 -24.19 5.24
CA VAL A 18 38.24 -23.49 6.05
C VAL A 18 37.04 -23.45 5.10
N GLY A 19 35.91 -24.09 5.35
CA GLY A 19 35.20 -24.25 6.61
C GLY A 19 33.99 -23.32 6.56
N CYS A 20 33.04 -23.58 5.63
CA CYS A 20 31.72 -22.95 5.63
C CYS A 20 30.95 -23.41 6.87
N SER A 21 30.58 -22.49 7.74
CA SER A 21 29.57 -22.70 8.77
C SER A 21 28.29 -22.00 8.32
N VAL A 22 27.35 -22.80 7.82
CA VAL A 22 25.93 -22.44 7.67
C VAL A 22 25.26 -22.76 9.01
N PRO A 23 24.52 -21.84 9.66
CA PRO A 23 23.64 -22.21 10.75
C PRO A 23 22.36 -22.81 10.16
N GLY A 24 22.34 -24.13 10.01
CA GLY A 24 21.11 -24.88 9.79
C GLY A 24 20.43 -25.14 11.14
N HIS A 25 19.29 -24.51 11.39
CA HIS A 25 18.40 -24.91 12.47
C HIS A 25 17.65 -26.18 12.06
N ALA A 26 18.15 -27.33 12.51
CA ALA A 26 17.44 -28.60 12.42
C ALA A 26 16.50 -28.73 13.62
N ILE A 27 15.19 -28.72 13.37
CA ILE A 27 14.17 -29.10 14.36
C ILE A 27 14.27 -30.61 14.57
N LEU A 28 14.70 -31.01 15.76
CA LEU A 28 14.71 -32.40 16.22
C LEU A 28 13.30 -32.81 16.67
N ALA A 29 12.82 -33.91 16.11
CA ALA A 29 11.62 -34.62 16.56
C ALA A 29 11.81 -35.12 18.00
N ALA A 30 10.89 -34.77 18.90
CA ALA A 30 10.81 -35.36 20.22
C ALA A 30 9.99 -36.65 20.16
N GLU A 31 10.63 -37.74 20.58
CA GLU A 31 10.06 -39.07 20.73
C GLU A 31 9.04 -39.14 21.88
N THR A 32 8.14 -40.10 21.69
CA THR A 32 7.09 -40.58 22.57
C THR A 32 7.63 -41.15 23.89
N GLU A 33 7.07 -40.70 25.02
CA GLU A 33 7.07 -41.47 26.26
C GLU A 33 5.64 -41.82 26.70
N THR A 34 5.40 -43.12 26.80
CA THR A 34 4.22 -43.77 27.34
C THR A 34 4.19 -43.71 28.87
N GLY A 35 3.06 -43.33 29.45
CA GLY A 35 2.78 -43.49 30.88
C GLY A 35 1.30 -43.78 31.13
N GLU A 36 1.00 -45.02 31.49
CA GLU A 36 -0.33 -45.52 31.88
C GLU A 36 -0.83 -44.87 33.18
N GLY A 37 -2.15 -44.62 33.30
CA GLY A 37 -2.75 -44.13 34.54
C GLY A 37 -4.28 -44.03 34.57
N SER A 38 -4.96 -45.19 34.60
CA SER A 38 -6.19 -45.49 35.38
C SER A 38 -7.48 -44.64 35.23
N LEU A 39 -8.53 -45.38 34.84
CA LEU A 39 -9.98 -45.14 34.94
C LEU A 39 -10.51 -44.61 36.29
N SER A 40 -11.54 -43.74 36.21
CA SER A 40 -12.81 -43.73 36.97
C SER A 40 -13.53 -42.42 36.64
N ASP A 41 -14.85 -42.24 36.59
CA ASP A 41 -16.07 -43.04 36.53
C ASP A 41 -17.17 -41.98 36.25
N SER A 42 -18.33 -42.50 35.90
CA SER A 42 -19.51 -41.95 35.29
C SER A 42 -20.28 -40.95 36.16
N GLY A 43 -21.02 -40.04 35.50
CA GLY A 43 -22.00 -39.17 36.14
C GLY A 43 -23.08 -38.68 35.17
N VAL A 44 -23.89 -39.61 34.64
CA VAL A 44 -25.16 -39.30 33.96
C VAL A 44 -26.21 -38.95 35.02
N VAL A 45 -26.90 -37.82 34.89
CA VAL A 45 -28.27 -37.66 35.40
C VAL A 45 -29.13 -36.94 34.36
N THR A 46 -30.29 -37.56 34.13
CA THR A 46 -31.34 -37.32 33.15
C THR A 46 -32.31 -36.19 33.49
N ALA A 47 -32.95 -35.72 32.42
CA ALA A 47 -34.06 -34.78 32.28
C ALA A 47 -35.31 -34.97 33.16
N THR A 48 -36.05 -33.86 33.34
CA THR A 48 -37.52 -33.65 33.34
C THR A 48 -37.74 -32.13 33.45
N GLY A 49 -38.62 -31.40 32.77
CA GLY A 49 -39.88 -31.68 32.08
C GLY A 49 -40.94 -30.65 32.53
N THR A 50 -41.69 -30.11 31.57
CA THR A 50 -43.04 -29.48 31.62
C THR A 50 -43.27 -28.00 31.99
N GLU A 51 -44.00 -27.36 31.06
CA GLU A 51 -44.73 -26.08 31.08
C GLU A 51 -45.87 -26.02 32.13
N THR A 52 -46.29 -24.80 32.54
CA THR A 52 -47.65 -24.23 32.32
C THR A 52 -47.83 -22.85 33.00
N ASP A 53 -48.40 -21.92 32.23
CA ASP A 53 -49.38 -20.84 32.50
C ASP A 53 -49.31 -19.82 33.66
N ALA A 54 -49.42 -18.55 33.22
CA ALA A 54 -49.98 -17.29 33.76
C ALA A 54 -50.63 -17.21 35.17
N ASP A 55 -50.32 -16.13 35.92
CA ASP A 55 -51.21 -14.97 36.19
C ASP A 55 -50.56 -13.97 37.20
N SER A 56 -50.97 -12.71 37.04
CA SER A 56 -50.82 -11.44 37.78
C SER A 56 -50.26 -11.35 39.22
N GLY A 57 -49.57 -10.22 39.47
CA GLY A 57 -49.46 -9.61 40.80
C GLY A 57 -48.30 -8.63 40.96
N GLU A 58 -48.59 -7.31 40.94
CA GLU A 58 -47.68 -6.29 41.48
C GLU A 58 -47.51 -6.46 42.99
N ALA A 59 -46.28 -6.53 43.47
CA ALA A 59 -45.89 -6.11 44.81
C ALA A 59 -44.40 -5.75 44.84
N ASP A 60 -44.16 -4.49 45.21
CA ASP A 60 -42.91 -3.84 45.53
C ASP A 60 -42.19 -4.56 46.69
N ASP A 61 -40.97 -5.06 46.44
CA ASP A 61 -40.00 -5.36 47.49
C ASP A 61 -38.58 -5.03 47.02
N GLY A 62 -37.90 -4.17 47.78
CA GLY A 62 -36.61 -3.58 47.48
C GLY A 62 -35.44 -4.54 47.65
N GLY A 63 -35.27 -5.45 46.70
CA GLY A 63 -34.03 -6.16 46.48
C GLY A 63 -33.03 -5.27 45.73
N ALA A 64 -31.87 -5.04 46.32
CA ALA A 64 -30.72 -4.47 45.61
C ALA A 64 -30.53 -5.22 44.28
N PRO A 65 -30.17 -4.53 43.17
CA PRO A 65 -29.80 -5.24 41.95
C PRO A 65 -28.71 -6.22 42.35
N SER A 66 -28.91 -7.52 42.06
CA SER A 66 -27.77 -8.41 42.03
C SER A 66 -26.86 -7.84 40.95
N ASP A 67 -25.70 -7.33 41.36
CA ASP A 67 -24.57 -7.14 40.46
C ASP A 67 -24.30 -8.51 39.85
N LEU A 68 -24.95 -8.77 38.71
CA LEU A 68 -24.45 -9.74 37.76
C LEU A 68 -23.00 -9.32 37.53
N PRO A 69 -22.01 -10.23 37.57
CA PRO A 69 -20.69 -9.86 37.12
C PRO A 69 -20.86 -9.25 35.74
N GLU A 70 -20.40 -8.01 35.57
CA GLU A 70 -20.20 -7.45 34.23
C GLU A 70 -19.51 -8.55 33.43
N ASP A 71 -20.08 -8.89 32.27
CA ASP A 71 -19.39 -9.77 31.34
C ASP A 71 -17.94 -9.28 31.25
N PRO A 72 -16.94 -10.16 31.38
CA PRO A 72 -15.56 -9.73 31.24
C PRO A 72 -15.46 -8.96 29.92
N ALA A 73 -14.87 -7.76 29.96
CA ALA A 73 -14.63 -6.99 28.75
C ALA A 73 -14.00 -7.93 27.71
N LEU A 74 -14.52 -7.89 26.49
CA LEU A 74 -13.86 -8.56 25.38
C LEU A 74 -12.46 -7.96 25.26
N GLU A 75 -11.46 -8.82 25.11
CA GLU A 75 -10.06 -8.43 24.92
C GLU A 75 -9.60 -9.08 23.62
N PRO A 76 -8.87 -8.36 22.76
CA PRO A 76 -8.42 -8.91 21.48
C PRO A 76 -7.44 -10.05 21.71
N THR A 77 -7.42 -11.00 20.79
CA THR A 77 -6.48 -12.11 20.89
C THR A 77 -5.06 -11.58 20.65
N PRO A 78 -4.07 -11.82 21.54
CA PRO A 78 -2.76 -11.15 21.45
C PRO A 78 -2.01 -11.32 20.12
N VAL A 79 -2.19 -12.44 19.42
CA VAL A 79 -1.54 -12.69 18.11
C VAL A 79 -2.18 -11.89 16.97
N CYS A 80 -3.38 -11.39 17.19
CA CYS A 80 -4.15 -10.61 16.23
C CYS A 80 -3.89 -9.09 16.38
N THR A 81 -3.12 -8.68 17.38
CA THR A 81 -2.81 -7.27 17.67
C THR A 81 -1.39 -6.88 17.25
N ILE A 82 -1.18 -5.59 17.01
CA ILE A 82 0.15 -5.00 16.74
C ILE A 82 0.55 -4.06 17.88
N SER A 83 1.77 -4.23 18.38
CA SER A 83 2.36 -3.29 19.36
C SER A 83 2.48 -1.89 18.77
N PRO A 84 2.34 -0.79 19.55
CA PRO A 84 2.62 0.58 19.08
C PRO A 84 4.00 0.79 18.43
N GLU A 85 4.98 -0.07 18.73
CA GLU A 85 6.34 0.03 18.20
C GLU A 85 6.57 -0.84 16.94
N GLN A 86 5.54 -1.59 16.50
CA GLN A 86 5.61 -2.50 15.35
C GLN A 86 4.68 -2.03 14.24
N LEU A 87 5.06 -2.31 13.00
CA LEU A 87 4.27 -2.02 11.80
C LEU A 87 3.66 -3.28 11.18
N ASP A 88 4.35 -4.41 11.35
CA ASP A 88 3.98 -5.69 10.75
C ASP A 88 3.43 -6.63 11.80
N GLY A 89 2.38 -7.33 11.40
CA GLY A 89 1.72 -8.37 12.16
C GLY A 89 2.41 -9.73 12.00
N ALA A 90 1.96 -10.67 12.83
CA ALA A 90 2.36 -12.06 12.68
C ALA A 90 1.81 -12.64 11.36
N LEU A 91 2.63 -13.48 10.71
CA LEU A 91 2.22 -14.29 9.56
C LEU A 91 1.41 -15.53 9.98
N PRO A 92 0.65 -16.14 9.07
CA PRO A 92 -0.01 -17.43 9.31
C PRO A 92 0.98 -18.56 9.63
N CYS A 93 0.61 -19.44 10.56
CA CYS A 93 1.49 -20.54 11.01
C CYS A 93 1.76 -21.62 9.95
N ASP A 94 0.83 -21.81 9.02
CA ASP A 94 0.89 -22.88 8.01
C ASP A 94 1.43 -22.40 6.65
N LEU A 95 2.06 -21.22 6.64
CA LEU A 95 2.60 -20.59 5.44
C LEU A 95 3.65 -21.49 4.76
N ALA A 96 3.44 -21.75 3.48
CA ALA A 96 4.37 -22.51 2.66
C ALA A 96 5.54 -21.64 2.23
N ALA A 97 6.70 -22.27 1.95
CA ALA A 97 7.81 -21.56 1.32
C ALA A 97 7.39 -20.95 -0.03
N PRO A 98 7.88 -19.75 -0.38
CA PRO A 98 7.64 -19.11 -1.67
C PRO A 98 7.89 -20.05 -2.85
N SER A 99 7.18 -19.78 -3.95
CA SER A 99 7.33 -20.52 -5.19
C SER A 99 8.72 -20.32 -5.79
N GLU A 100 9.13 -21.24 -6.67
CA GLU A 100 10.34 -21.10 -7.49
C GLU A 100 10.00 -20.64 -8.93
N VAL A 101 8.71 -20.43 -9.23
CA VAL A 101 8.22 -20.15 -10.57
C VAL A 101 7.12 -19.09 -10.52
N ILE A 102 7.26 -18.08 -11.37
CA ILE A 102 6.20 -17.10 -11.65
C ILE A 102 5.19 -17.73 -12.62
N ALA A 103 4.03 -18.11 -12.11
CA ALA A 103 2.91 -18.60 -12.90
C ALA A 103 1.58 -17.91 -12.51
N PRO A 104 1.44 -16.57 -12.72
CA PRO A 104 0.25 -15.86 -12.30
C PRO A 104 -1.03 -16.40 -12.95
N VAL A 105 -2.08 -16.56 -12.15
CA VAL A 105 -3.44 -16.87 -12.56
C VAL A 105 -4.39 -15.86 -11.94
N THR A 106 -5.56 -15.68 -12.56
CA THR A 106 -6.60 -14.83 -11.97
C THR A 106 -7.22 -15.55 -10.77
N ALA A 107 -7.06 -14.96 -9.58
CA ALA A 107 -7.73 -15.37 -8.35
C ALA A 107 -9.23 -15.11 -8.48
N TRP A 108 -9.56 -13.83 -8.67
CA TRP A 108 -10.90 -13.36 -8.94
C TRP A 108 -10.88 -12.05 -9.73
N THR A 109 -12.06 -11.63 -10.17
CA THR A 109 -12.24 -10.35 -10.87
C THR A 109 -13.49 -9.67 -10.36
N TRP A 110 -13.46 -8.33 -10.33
CA TRP A 110 -14.60 -7.53 -9.91
C TRP A 110 -15.00 -6.52 -10.97
N THR A 111 -16.29 -6.35 -11.19
CA THR A 111 -16.85 -5.30 -12.06
C THR A 111 -17.91 -4.53 -11.29
N GLY A 112 -17.77 -3.21 -11.27
CA GLY A 112 -18.64 -2.36 -10.45
C GLY A 112 -20.12 -2.52 -10.77
N PRO A 113 -20.97 -2.73 -9.74
CA PRO A 113 -22.41 -2.81 -9.91
C PRO A 113 -22.99 -1.45 -10.34
N GLY A 114 -24.27 -1.43 -10.75
CA GLY A 114 -24.95 -0.17 -11.10
C GLY A 114 -24.45 0.53 -12.36
N GLY A 115 -23.48 -0.04 -13.07
CA GLY A 115 -22.88 0.52 -14.30
C GLY A 115 -21.59 1.30 -14.07
N GLU A 116 -21.02 1.28 -12.86
CA GLU A 116 -19.70 1.84 -12.52
C GLU A 116 -18.58 0.88 -12.92
N ASP A 117 -18.50 0.60 -14.22
CA ASP A 117 -17.65 -0.44 -14.81
C ASP A 117 -16.18 0.01 -15.03
N SER A 118 -15.71 1.02 -14.30
CA SER A 118 -14.35 1.55 -14.46
C SER A 118 -13.75 2.00 -13.14
N VAL A 119 -12.48 1.67 -12.93
CA VAL A 119 -11.63 2.19 -11.86
C VAL A 119 -10.37 2.77 -12.51
N VAL A 120 -9.95 3.97 -12.08
CA VAL A 120 -8.86 4.76 -12.69
C VAL A 120 -7.88 5.32 -11.64
N VAL A 121 -7.98 4.80 -10.42
CA VAL A 121 -7.17 5.13 -9.26
C VAL A 121 -6.62 3.83 -8.68
N THR A 122 -5.49 3.89 -7.98
CA THR A 122 -4.87 2.72 -7.31
C THR A 122 -5.88 2.13 -6.31
N PRO A 123 -6.09 0.79 -6.29
CA PRO A 123 -6.92 0.14 -5.28
C PRO A 123 -6.23 0.23 -3.90
N LEU A 124 -7.00 0.16 -2.82
CA LEU A 124 -6.48 0.22 -1.45
C LEU A 124 -6.83 -1.08 -0.72
N VAL A 125 -6.03 -1.45 0.28
CA VAL A 125 -6.20 -2.68 1.07
C VAL A 125 -6.07 -2.34 2.56
N ALA A 126 -7.03 -2.79 3.37
CA ALA A 126 -7.02 -2.74 4.84
C ALA A 126 -8.14 -3.62 5.41
N ASN A 127 -8.10 -3.98 6.69
CA ASN A 127 -9.21 -4.66 7.36
C ASN A 127 -10.31 -3.62 7.71
N LEU A 128 -11.57 -3.86 7.29
CA LEU A 128 -12.69 -2.94 7.52
C LEU A 128 -13.92 -3.62 8.16
N ASP A 129 -13.88 -4.92 8.40
CA ASP A 129 -14.93 -5.62 9.15
C ASP A 129 -14.39 -6.72 10.06
N ASP A 130 -15.20 -7.05 11.06
CA ASP A 130 -14.99 -8.15 12.03
C ASP A 130 -15.56 -9.43 11.40
N ASP A 131 -14.71 -10.11 10.65
CA ASP A 131 -15.03 -11.33 9.92
C ASP A 131 -15.25 -12.53 10.84
N ASN A 132 -14.52 -12.53 11.96
CA ASN A 132 -14.46 -13.66 12.87
C ASN A 132 -15.50 -13.56 14.01
N GLY A 133 -16.10 -12.38 14.20
CA GLY A 133 -17.17 -12.08 15.13
C GLY A 133 -16.72 -11.92 16.59
N ASP A 134 -15.45 -11.61 16.85
CA ASP A 134 -14.91 -11.44 18.20
C ASP A 134 -15.02 -10.00 18.75
N GLY A 135 -15.53 -9.08 17.92
CA GLY A 135 -15.77 -7.68 18.26
C GLY A 135 -14.60 -6.74 17.95
N PHE A 136 -13.54 -7.22 17.31
CA PHE A 136 -12.39 -6.43 16.89
C PHE A 136 -12.25 -6.46 15.37
N VAL A 137 -11.65 -5.40 14.80
CA VAL A 137 -11.18 -5.37 13.41
C VAL A 137 -9.66 -5.37 13.50
N ASP A 138 -9.05 -6.55 13.39
CA ASP A 138 -7.63 -6.75 13.69
C ASP A 138 -6.98 -7.75 12.73
N LEU A 139 -5.73 -8.17 12.98
CA LEU A 139 -4.98 -9.03 12.05
C LEU A 139 -5.60 -10.41 11.80
N CYS A 140 -6.58 -10.83 12.60
CA CYS A 140 -7.26 -12.11 12.43
C CYS A 140 -8.52 -12.01 11.55
N ASP A 141 -8.88 -10.80 11.13
CA ASP A 141 -9.86 -10.56 10.07
C ASP A 141 -9.19 -10.55 8.70
N ARG A 142 -10.00 -10.77 7.66
CA ARG A 142 -9.47 -10.75 6.29
C ARG A 142 -9.45 -9.32 5.77
N PRO A 143 -8.46 -8.99 4.93
CA PRO A 143 -8.42 -7.67 4.31
C PRO A 143 -9.56 -7.42 3.32
N ASP A 144 -10.03 -6.18 3.33
CA ASP A 144 -10.92 -5.64 2.32
C ASP A 144 -10.14 -4.85 1.27
N VAL A 145 -10.68 -4.86 0.06
CA VAL A 145 -10.22 -4.02 -1.05
C VAL A 145 -11.19 -2.86 -1.26
N VAL A 146 -10.68 -1.63 -1.23
CA VAL A 146 -11.46 -0.41 -1.50
C VAL A 146 -11.13 0.15 -2.88
N VAL A 147 -12.16 0.41 -3.68
CA VAL A 147 -12.03 1.05 -4.99
C VAL A 147 -12.99 2.22 -5.17
N ALA A 148 -12.54 3.30 -5.83
CA ALA A 148 -13.42 4.35 -6.31
C ALA A 148 -13.84 4.05 -7.76
N ALA A 149 -15.09 3.61 -7.93
CA ALA A 149 -15.61 3.20 -9.23
C ALA A 149 -16.49 4.28 -9.86
N VAL A 150 -16.47 4.35 -11.19
CA VAL A 150 -17.22 5.36 -11.96
C VAL A 150 -17.65 4.80 -13.32
N GLN A 151 -18.72 5.35 -13.88
CA GLN A 151 -19.10 5.10 -15.27
C GLN A 151 -18.40 6.08 -16.21
N LEU A 152 -17.31 5.68 -16.87
CA LEU A 152 -16.59 6.58 -17.75
C LEU A 152 -17.37 6.89 -19.04
N PRO A 153 -17.52 8.18 -19.43
CA PRO A 153 -18.19 8.55 -20.67
C PRO A 153 -17.31 8.23 -21.88
N PRO A 154 -17.89 7.94 -23.07
CA PRO A 154 -17.11 7.49 -24.23
C PRO A 154 -16.18 8.57 -24.81
N GLY A 155 -16.51 9.86 -24.68
CA GLY A 155 -15.68 10.96 -25.14
C GLY A 155 -14.58 11.31 -24.13
N LYS A 156 -13.37 11.61 -24.64
CA LYS A 156 -12.21 11.98 -23.80
C LYS A 156 -12.52 13.20 -22.91
N THR A 157 -13.19 14.21 -23.46
CA THR A 157 -13.47 15.48 -22.79
C THR A 157 -14.84 15.56 -22.14
N ASP A 158 -15.58 14.46 -22.13
CA ASP A 158 -16.93 14.44 -21.55
C ASP A 158 -16.83 14.51 -20.02
N PRO A 159 -17.75 15.21 -19.34
CA PRO A 159 -17.82 15.19 -17.89
C PRO A 159 -18.11 13.78 -17.41
N TRP A 160 -17.33 13.31 -16.43
CA TRP A 160 -17.59 12.07 -15.75
C TRP A 160 -18.80 12.26 -14.83
N PRO A 161 -19.67 11.25 -14.73
CA PRO A 161 -20.64 11.20 -13.65
C PRO A 161 -19.92 11.09 -12.30
N VAL A 162 -20.70 11.24 -11.23
CA VAL A 162 -20.21 10.91 -9.90
C VAL A 162 -19.83 9.43 -9.82
N GLY A 163 -18.85 9.11 -8.99
CA GLY A 163 -18.51 7.73 -8.63
C GLY A 163 -18.83 7.45 -7.16
N HIS A 164 -18.64 6.21 -6.76
CA HIS A 164 -18.83 5.74 -5.38
C HIS A 164 -17.65 4.87 -4.95
N LEU A 165 -17.45 4.77 -3.64
CA LEU A 165 -16.53 3.82 -3.03
C LEU A 165 -17.23 2.46 -2.91
N HIS A 166 -16.52 1.41 -3.28
CA HIS A 166 -16.94 0.02 -3.11
C HIS A 166 -15.93 -0.67 -2.20
N VAL A 167 -16.45 -1.37 -1.20
CA VAL A 167 -15.68 -2.27 -0.33
C VAL A 167 -15.94 -3.70 -0.80
N ILE A 168 -14.87 -4.46 -0.95
CA ILE A 168 -14.84 -5.76 -1.61
C ILE A 168 -14.06 -6.71 -0.70
N ASP A 169 -14.68 -7.82 -0.31
CA ASP A 169 -14.01 -8.88 0.46
C ASP A 169 -12.83 -9.42 -0.38
N GLY A 170 -11.62 -9.37 0.19
CA GLY A 170 -10.39 -9.65 -0.56
C GLY A 170 -10.21 -11.11 -0.95
N ALA A 171 -10.83 -12.05 -0.21
CA ALA A 171 -10.81 -13.48 -0.54
C ALA A 171 -11.74 -13.86 -1.72
N SER A 172 -12.98 -13.37 -1.71
CA SER A 172 -14.01 -13.79 -2.66
C SER A 172 -14.22 -12.83 -3.83
N GLY A 173 -13.75 -11.59 -3.71
CA GLY A 173 -14.05 -10.52 -4.65
C GLY A 173 -15.51 -10.06 -4.63
N ALA A 174 -16.27 -10.41 -3.60
CA ALA A 174 -17.66 -10.00 -3.44
C ALA A 174 -17.75 -8.57 -2.89
N THR A 175 -18.61 -7.74 -3.47
CA THR A 175 -18.92 -6.43 -2.86
C THR A 175 -19.65 -6.64 -1.54
N THR A 176 -18.99 -6.27 -0.45
CA THR A 176 -19.56 -6.24 0.90
C THR A 176 -20.36 -4.97 1.08
N ARG A 177 -19.86 -3.83 0.58
CA ARG A 177 -20.46 -2.51 0.80
C ARG A 177 -20.32 -1.58 -0.40
N VAL A 178 -21.31 -0.70 -0.57
CA VAL A 178 -21.24 0.44 -1.49
C VAL A 178 -21.60 1.68 -0.70
N ILE A 179 -20.67 2.64 -0.62
CA ILE A 179 -20.90 3.90 0.08
C ILE A 179 -21.82 4.76 -0.80
N PRO A 180 -23.04 5.11 -0.34
CA PRO A 180 -24.04 5.77 -1.18
C PRO A 180 -23.71 7.24 -1.47
N THR A 181 -22.71 7.79 -0.78
CA THR A 181 -22.26 9.15 -0.95
C THR A 181 -21.36 9.27 -2.17
N SER A 182 -21.74 10.15 -3.08
CA SER A 182 -20.99 10.44 -4.30
C SER A 182 -19.65 11.13 -4.02
N ILE A 183 -18.60 10.63 -4.68
CA ILE A 183 -17.23 11.12 -4.59
C ILE A 183 -16.65 11.45 -5.98
N ASP A 184 -15.49 12.09 -6.00
CA ASP A 184 -14.67 12.27 -7.20
C ASP A 184 -13.74 11.07 -7.39
N ALA A 185 -14.16 10.13 -8.24
CA ALA A 185 -13.42 8.90 -8.52
C ALA A 185 -12.15 9.10 -9.38
N SER A 186 -11.77 10.35 -9.67
CA SER A 186 -10.47 10.67 -10.27
C SER A 186 -9.37 10.91 -9.22
N ILE A 187 -9.71 11.00 -7.94
CA ILE A 187 -8.75 11.15 -6.85
C ILE A 187 -8.59 9.82 -6.13
N ASN A 188 -7.35 9.41 -5.89
CA ASN A 188 -7.05 8.28 -5.04
C ASN A 188 -7.50 8.56 -3.59
N PRO A 189 -8.41 7.76 -3.01
CA PRO A 189 -8.75 7.83 -1.59
C PRO A 189 -7.55 7.43 -0.72
N ALA A 190 -7.71 7.56 0.59
CA ALA A 190 -6.78 7.04 1.59
C ALA A 190 -7.54 6.39 2.75
N LEU A 191 -6.88 5.45 3.44
CA LEU A 191 -7.40 4.70 4.58
C LEU A 191 -6.51 4.95 5.80
N ALA A 192 -7.10 5.15 6.98
CA ALA A 192 -6.39 5.16 8.27
C ALA A 192 -7.41 5.17 9.42
N ASP A 193 -7.03 4.66 10.58
CA ASP A 193 -7.66 4.99 11.87
C ASP A 193 -7.37 6.47 12.16
N LEU A 194 -8.40 7.32 12.06
CA LEU A 194 -8.25 8.77 12.19
C LEU A 194 -8.48 9.29 13.61
N ASP A 195 -9.19 8.54 14.44
CA ASP A 195 -9.59 8.97 15.78
C ASP A 195 -9.04 8.11 16.92
N GLY A 196 -8.26 7.08 16.59
CA GLY A 196 -7.54 6.22 17.51
C GLY A 196 -8.42 5.16 18.18
N ASP A 197 -9.58 4.83 17.59
CA ASP A 197 -10.50 3.83 18.12
C ASP A 197 -10.18 2.39 17.69
N GLY A 198 -9.18 2.20 16.83
CA GLY A 198 -8.74 0.91 16.31
C GLY A 198 -9.49 0.44 15.06
N VAL A 199 -10.37 1.28 14.48
CA VAL A 199 -11.09 0.98 13.24
C VAL A 199 -10.70 1.98 12.17
N VAL A 200 -10.48 1.50 10.95
CA VAL A 200 -10.04 2.33 9.83
C VAL A 200 -11.19 3.14 9.23
N GLU A 201 -11.00 4.46 9.09
CA GLU A 201 -11.81 5.33 8.24
C GLU A 201 -11.36 5.34 6.78
N ILE A 202 -12.31 5.63 5.90
CA ILE A 202 -12.09 5.86 4.48
C ILE A 202 -12.21 7.35 4.17
N VAL A 203 -11.14 7.96 3.65
CA VAL A 203 -11.10 9.38 3.27
C VAL A 203 -11.14 9.54 1.76
N ALA A 204 -12.08 10.36 1.28
CA ALA A 204 -12.22 10.68 -0.14
C ALA A 204 -12.61 12.15 -0.37
N LEU A 205 -12.51 12.63 -1.61
CA LEU A 205 -13.04 13.94 -1.97
C LEU A 205 -14.42 13.83 -2.62
N GLN A 206 -15.35 14.67 -2.17
CA GLN A 206 -16.56 14.97 -2.91
C GLN A 206 -16.31 16.14 -3.85
N ALA A 207 -16.85 16.04 -5.06
CA ALA A 207 -16.91 17.14 -6.00
C ALA A 207 -18.31 17.76 -6.10
N GLN A 208 -18.34 19.09 -6.17
CA GLN A 208 -19.47 19.89 -6.56
C GLN A 208 -19.17 20.55 -7.91
N GLY A 209 -19.83 20.05 -8.96
CA GLY A 209 -19.61 20.46 -10.35
C GLY A 209 -19.33 19.26 -11.25
N PRO A 210 -18.98 19.48 -12.53
CA PRO A 210 -18.60 18.40 -13.42
C PRO A 210 -17.28 17.75 -12.98
N ASN A 211 -17.24 16.43 -12.87
CA ASN A 211 -16.00 15.68 -12.66
C ASN A 211 -15.28 15.56 -14.00
N SER A 212 -14.28 16.39 -14.29
CA SER A 212 -13.52 16.27 -15.53
C SER A 212 -12.14 16.87 -15.38
N PRO A 213 -11.07 16.19 -15.87
CA PRO A 213 -9.72 16.77 -15.87
C PRO A 213 -9.61 18.04 -16.74
N TYR A 214 -10.64 18.37 -17.53
CA TYR A 214 -10.69 19.54 -18.41
C TYR A 214 -11.49 20.72 -17.85
N GLN A 215 -12.25 20.54 -16.78
CA GLN A 215 -13.12 21.58 -16.22
C GLN A 215 -12.92 21.68 -14.71
N PRO A 216 -12.81 22.89 -14.15
CA PRO A 216 -12.69 23.04 -12.71
C PRO A 216 -14.02 22.66 -12.01
N SER A 217 -13.91 21.95 -10.91
CA SER A 217 -14.96 21.69 -9.92
C SER A 217 -14.51 22.18 -8.54
N GLN A 218 -15.45 22.34 -7.62
CA GLN A 218 -15.12 22.53 -6.21
C GLN A 218 -15.05 21.17 -5.54
N ARG A 219 -14.04 20.94 -4.70
CA ARG A 219 -13.86 19.69 -3.96
C ARG A 219 -13.72 19.94 -2.46
N ARG A 220 -14.10 18.96 -1.66
CA ARG A 220 -13.88 18.93 -0.21
C ARG A 220 -13.64 17.51 0.26
N LEU A 221 -12.94 17.35 1.37
CA LEU A 221 -12.75 16.07 2.04
C LEU A 221 -14.06 15.57 2.68
N MET A 222 -14.18 14.24 2.72
CA MET A 222 -15.18 13.48 3.45
C MET A 222 -14.48 12.28 4.08
N ALA A 223 -14.86 11.92 5.29
CA ALA A 223 -14.47 10.65 5.90
C ALA A 223 -15.71 9.80 6.15
N PHE A 224 -15.56 8.50 5.96
CA PHE A 224 -16.57 7.49 6.21
C PHE A 224 -16.01 6.52 7.22
N HIS A 225 -16.83 6.09 8.17
CA HIS A 225 -16.48 4.95 9.00
C HIS A 225 -16.32 3.70 8.13
N ALA A 226 -15.63 2.68 8.63
CA ALA A 226 -15.53 1.37 7.97
C ALA A 226 -16.91 0.82 7.56
N ASP A 227 -17.95 1.22 8.29
CA ASP A 227 -19.31 0.78 8.01
C ASP A 227 -19.98 1.39 6.75
N GLY A 228 -19.36 2.44 6.21
CA GLY A 228 -19.81 3.24 5.08
C GLY A 228 -20.69 4.44 5.46
N GLU A 229 -21.01 4.63 6.74
CA GLU A 229 -21.66 5.84 7.24
C GLU A 229 -20.73 7.04 7.17
N LEU A 230 -21.32 8.22 6.91
CA LEU A 230 -20.57 9.46 6.85
C LEU A 230 -20.15 9.90 8.25
N ALA A 231 -18.85 9.79 8.57
CA ALA A 231 -18.28 10.30 9.80
C ALA A 231 -18.34 11.83 9.83
N TRP A 232 -17.76 12.47 8.80
CA TRP A 232 -17.80 13.91 8.65
C TRP A 232 -17.62 14.38 7.20
N ALA A 233 -18.05 15.62 6.95
CA ALA A 233 -17.80 16.32 5.69
C ALA A 233 -17.08 17.65 5.96
N GLY A 234 -15.91 17.81 5.37
CA GLY A 234 -15.08 19.01 5.50
C GLY A 234 -15.83 20.28 5.07
N GLN A 235 -15.44 21.40 5.66
CA GLN A 235 -16.05 22.72 5.35
C GLN A 235 -15.25 23.50 4.31
N HIS A 236 -13.97 23.15 4.12
CA HIS A 236 -13.11 23.79 3.12
C HIS A 236 -13.44 23.28 1.72
N TRP A 237 -13.69 24.21 0.80
CA TRP A 237 -13.92 23.90 -0.61
C TRP A 237 -12.79 24.47 -1.45
N GLN A 238 -12.15 23.60 -2.22
CA GLN A 238 -11.02 23.94 -3.08
C GLN A 238 -11.38 23.79 -4.55
N VAL A 239 -10.97 24.75 -5.38
CA VAL A 239 -11.15 24.65 -6.83
C VAL A 239 -10.01 23.84 -7.43
N SER A 240 -10.33 22.81 -8.21
CA SER A 240 -9.34 21.96 -8.88
C SER A 240 -9.95 21.32 -10.14
N ARG A 241 -9.15 20.72 -11.01
CA ARG A 241 -9.58 19.90 -12.17
C ARG A 241 -9.57 18.40 -11.87
N GLY A 242 -9.00 17.96 -10.75
CA GLY A 242 -9.02 16.56 -10.31
C GLY A 242 -7.80 15.78 -10.75
N GLY A 243 -7.80 14.47 -10.51
CA GLY A 243 -6.57 13.69 -10.49
C GLY A 243 -5.71 13.98 -9.26
N GLY A 244 -4.91 12.99 -8.85
CA GLY A 244 -4.05 13.10 -7.66
C GLY A 244 -4.45 12.10 -6.59
N ALA A 245 -3.93 12.30 -5.38
CA ALA A 245 -4.15 11.40 -4.27
C ALA A 245 -4.24 12.14 -2.93
N ILE A 246 -4.95 11.53 -1.99
CA ILE A 246 -4.88 11.87 -0.56
C ILE A 246 -3.72 11.07 0.06
N SER A 247 -3.01 11.69 1.00
CA SER A 247 -2.06 11.03 1.89
C SER A 247 -2.42 11.35 3.34
N ILE A 248 -2.05 10.49 4.28
CA ILE A 248 -2.31 10.62 5.70
C ILE A 248 -1.01 10.31 6.44
N ALA A 249 -0.64 11.18 7.39
CA ALA A 249 0.53 11.04 8.25
C ALA A 249 0.35 11.92 9.50
N ASP A 250 0.93 11.54 10.63
CA ASP A 250 1.06 12.41 11.80
C ASP A 250 2.26 13.33 11.57
N LEU A 251 2.01 14.60 11.22
CA LEU A 251 3.08 15.47 10.75
C LEU A 251 3.88 16.12 11.89
N ASP A 252 3.29 16.21 13.08
CA ASP A 252 3.88 16.90 14.23
C ASP A 252 4.03 16.01 15.48
N ASN A 253 3.85 14.71 15.29
CA ASN A 253 4.03 13.65 16.26
C ASN A 253 3.15 13.79 17.51
N ASP A 254 1.93 14.33 17.34
CA ASP A 254 1.01 14.56 18.46
C ASP A 254 0.08 13.38 18.77
N GLY A 255 0.12 12.34 17.93
CA GLY A 255 -0.69 11.13 18.01
C GLY A 255 -2.01 11.21 17.24
N SER A 256 -2.30 12.31 16.54
CA SER A 256 -3.46 12.49 15.68
C SER A 256 -3.00 12.80 14.26
N PRO A 257 -3.39 12.02 13.23
CA PRO A 257 -2.89 12.25 11.89
C PRO A 257 -3.46 13.51 11.22
N GLU A 258 -2.66 14.12 10.35
CA GLU A 258 -3.10 15.07 9.33
C GLU A 258 -3.49 14.37 8.03
N ILE A 259 -4.40 15.02 7.29
CA ILE A 259 -4.84 14.59 5.97
C ILE A 259 -4.33 15.59 4.93
N LEU A 260 -3.47 15.10 4.04
CA LEU A 260 -2.88 15.85 2.94
C LEU A 260 -3.74 15.62 1.70
N ALA A 261 -4.69 16.52 1.44
CA ALA A 261 -5.42 16.56 0.18
C ALA A 261 -4.50 17.09 -0.94
N PRO A 262 -4.80 16.83 -2.23
CA PRO A 262 -3.97 17.28 -3.35
C PRO A 262 -3.61 18.77 -3.35
N GLU A 263 -4.39 19.62 -2.68
CA GLU A 263 -4.24 21.07 -2.70
C GLU A 263 -4.12 21.74 -1.32
N TYR A 264 -4.25 21.00 -0.21
CA TYR A 264 -4.29 21.57 1.15
C TYR A 264 -4.12 20.49 2.22
N VAL A 265 -3.84 20.92 3.45
CA VAL A 265 -3.68 20.04 4.62
C VAL A 265 -4.77 20.33 5.66
N THR A 266 -5.32 19.27 6.25
CA THR A 266 -6.30 19.35 7.35
C THR A 266 -5.87 18.48 8.51
N ASN A 267 -6.42 18.72 9.70
CA ASN A 267 -6.38 17.73 10.77
C ASN A 267 -7.29 16.51 10.46
N ALA A 268 -7.25 15.49 11.31
CA ALA A 268 -8.09 14.29 11.25
C ALA A 268 -9.60 14.55 11.15
N ALA A 269 -10.08 15.69 11.69
CA ALA A 269 -11.49 16.09 11.63
C ALA A 269 -11.88 16.88 10.36
N GLY A 270 -10.97 16.99 9.38
CA GLY A 270 -11.20 17.69 8.12
C GLY A 270 -11.23 19.22 8.24
N GLN A 271 -10.65 19.79 9.31
CA GLN A 271 -10.51 21.24 9.48
C GLN A 271 -9.23 21.71 8.80
N LEU A 272 -9.34 22.71 7.93
CA LEU A 272 -8.19 23.29 7.22
C LEU A 272 -7.14 23.82 8.21
N LEU A 273 -5.92 23.31 8.10
CA LEU A 273 -4.75 23.84 8.78
C LEU A 273 -4.09 24.90 7.90
N TRP A 274 -3.69 24.51 6.70
CA TRP A 274 -3.03 25.39 5.75
C TRP A 274 -3.17 24.87 4.31
N ALA A 275 -2.79 25.71 3.35
CA ALA A 275 -2.72 25.36 1.93
C ALA A 275 -1.59 26.14 1.26
N PRO A 276 -0.91 25.57 0.24
CA PRO A 276 0.01 26.31 -0.60
C PRO A 276 -0.66 27.58 -1.17
N SER A 277 0.13 28.61 -1.43
CA SER A 277 -0.43 29.87 -1.95
C SER A 277 -0.98 29.75 -3.38
N ASN A 278 -0.47 28.78 -4.15
CA ASN A 278 -0.86 28.51 -5.53
C ASN A 278 -0.93 26.99 -5.78
N PRO A 279 -1.89 26.29 -5.15
CA PRO A 279 -1.95 24.84 -5.17
C PRO A 279 -2.10 24.32 -6.61
N ALA A 280 -1.61 23.11 -6.84
CA ALA A 280 -1.81 22.42 -8.10
C ALA A 280 -3.31 22.34 -8.44
N MET A 281 -3.63 22.46 -9.73
CA MET A 281 -5.01 22.32 -10.19
C MET A 281 -5.35 20.89 -10.61
N SER A 282 -4.39 19.95 -10.60
CA SER A 282 -4.61 18.56 -11.02
C SER A 282 -3.40 17.71 -10.69
N LEU A 283 -3.62 16.41 -10.50
CA LEU A 283 -2.57 15.38 -10.43
C LEU A 283 -1.50 15.67 -9.36
N SER A 284 -1.93 16.21 -8.22
CA SER A 284 -1.07 16.41 -7.06
C SER A 284 -1.20 15.26 -6.08
N MET A 285 -0.07 14.80 -5.56
CA MET A 285 0.07 13.63 -4.71
C MET A 285 1.07 14.00 -3.62
N PRO A 286 0.62 14.72 -2.58
CA PRO A 286 1.52 15.23 -1.54
C PRO A 286 2.19 14.09 -0.78
N VAL A 287 3.44 14.28 -0.38
CA VAL A 287 4.24 13.29 0.36
C VAL A 287 4.64 13.89 1.71
N ALA A 288 4.51 13.11 2.78
CA ALA A 288 5.08 13.42 4.08
C ALA A 288 6.45 12.74 4.21
N VAL A 289 7.44 13.43 4.79
CA VAL A 289 8.80 12.90 5.01
C VAL A 289 9.55 13.78 6.00
N ASP A 290 10.28 13.18 6.93
CA ASP A 290 11.25 13.89 7.78
C ASP A 290 12.53 14.20 6.96
N LEU A 291 12.70 15.45 6.49
CA LEU A 291 13.85 15.81 5.64
C LEU A 291 15.10 16.14 6.45
N ASP A 292 14.98 16.52 7.72
CA ASP A 292 16.12 16.96 8.53
C ASP A 292 16.35 16.15 9.81
N LEU A 293 15.62 15.05 9.96
CA LEU A 293 15.70 14.07 11.04
C LEU A 293 15.40 14.68 12.41
N ASP A 294 14.50 15.67 12.46
CA ASP A 294 14.07 16.31 13.71
C ASP A 294 12.84 15.65 14.34
N GLY A 295 12.22 14.72 13.62
CA GLY A 295 11.05 13.96 14.00
C GLY A 295 9.77 14.46 13.33
N ASP A 296 9.63 15.76 13.08
CA ASP A 296 8.44 16.31 12.43
C ASP A 296 8.51 16.00 10.92
N LEU A 297 7.36 15.74 10.30
CA LEU A 297 7.31 15.43 8.87
C LEU A 297 7.07 16.69 8.05
N GLU A 298 7.96 16.96 7.11
CA GLU A 298 7.73 17.93 6.06
C GLU A 298 6.68 17.45 5.06
N VAL A 299 6.03 18.41 4.43
CA VAL A 299 5.07 18.17 3.35
C VAL A 299 5.62 18.64 2.02
N LEU A 300 5.75 17.69 1.09
CA LEU A 300 6.14 17.92 -0.29
C LEU A 300 4.91 18.01 -1.20
N PHE A 301 4.65 19.21 -1.72
CA PHE A 301 3.73 19.41 -2.84
C PHE A 301 4.51 19.43 -4.15
N GLY A 302 4.98 18.27 -4.61
CA GLY A 302 5.82 18.20 -5.81
C GLY A 302 7.11 19.01 -5.62
N GLY A 303 7.32 20.04 -6.43
CA GLY A 303 8.51 20.89 -6.45
C GLY A 303 8.68 21.87 -5.28
N THR A 304 7.90 21.78 -4.20
CA THR A 304 8.04 22.63 -3.00
C THR A 304 7.98 21.79 -1.73
N ALA A 305 8.89 22.08 -0.79
CA ALA A 305 8.87 21.55 0.58
C ALA A 305 8.35 22.59 1.58
N TYR A 306 7.51 22.13 2.50
CA TYR A 306 6.94 22.90 3.60
C TYR A 306 7.19 22.17 4.93
N ASP A 307 7.38 22.92 6.01
CA ASP A 307 7.24 22.41 7.37
C ASP A 307 5.82 21.86 7.60
N HIS A 308 5.65 21.04 8.64
CA HIS A 308 4.34 20.50 9.06
C HIS A 308 3.26 21.60 9.25
N ASP A 309 3.66 22.82 9.66
CA ASP A 309 2.77 23.97 9.87
C ASP A 309 2.46 24.79 8.59
N GLY A 310 3.02 24.40 7.44
CA GLY A 310 2.87 25.07 6.16
C GLY A 310 3.85 26.21 5.92
N SER A 311 4.83 26.41 6.81
CA SER A 311 5.96 27.31 6.57
C SER A 311 6.81 26.79 5.41
N TRP A 312 7.24 27.69 4.53
CA TRP A 312 8.04 27.32 3.36
C TRP A 312 9.48 26.95 3.77
N ARG A 313 10.00 25.83 3.27
CA ARG A 313 11.40 25.41 3.44
C ARG A 313 12.25 25.71 2.21
N PHE A 314 11.92 25.09 1.07
CA PHE A 314 12.62 25.31 -0.19
C PHE A 314 11.75 25.02 -1.41
N ASP A 315 12.14 25.60 -2.55
CA ASP A 315 11.66 25.20 -3.87
C ASP A 315 12.74 24.36 -4.56
N THR A 316 12.33 23.29 -5.22
CA THR A 316 13.24 22.51 -6.04
C THR A 316 13.72 23.35 -7.24
N PRO A 317 14.99 23.22 -7.65
CA PRO A 317 15.54 24.05 -8.71
C PRO A 317 15.09 23.63 -10.12
N THR A 318 14.54 22.43 -10.28
CA THR A 318 14.22 21.80 -11.58
C THR A 318 12.75 21.52 -11.78
N VAL A 319 11.88 21.74 -10.79
CA VAL A 319 10.43 21.52 -10.92
C VAL A 319 9.71 22.79 -10.46
N PRO A 320 8.67 23.26 -11.17
CA PRO A 320 7.91 24.42 -10.74
C PRO A 320 7.30 24.23 -9.35
N GLN A 321 7.20 25.33 -8.60
CA GLN A 321 6.54 25.38 -7.29
C GLN A 321 5.17 24.69 -7.32
N ASP A 322 4.94 23.84 -6.32
CA ASP A 322 3.67 23.17 -6.06
C ASP A 322 3.21 22.28 -7.24
N ARG A 323 4.13 21.82 -8.10
CA ARG A 323 3.85 20.99 -9.29
C ARG A 323 4.75 19.77 -9.33
N GLY A 324 4.37 18.78 -10.13
CA GLY A 324 5.15 17.56 -10.29
C GLY A 324 4.86 16.53 -9.22
N SER A 325 5.72 15.52 -9.16
CA SER A 325 5.66 14.42 -8.21
C SER A 325 7.02 14.25 -7.53
N VAL A 326 6.97 13.69 -6.33
CA VAL A 326 8.16 13.29 -5.56
C VAL A 326 8.07 11.82 -5.17
N ALA A 327 9.21 11.17 -5.10
CA ALA A 327 9.41 9.89 -4.44
C ALA A 327 10.68 9.98 -3.58
N VAL A 328 10.68 9.28 -2.45
CA VAL A 328 11.67 9.41 -1.38
C VAL A 328 12.40 8.09 -1.20
N ALA A 329 13.73 8.14 -1.17
CA ALA A 329 14.61 7.00 -0.87
C ALA A 329 15.98 7.52 -0.46
N ASN A 330 16.86 6.65 0.04
CA ASN A 330 18.27 6.96 0.22
C ASN A 330 19.07 6.37 -0.95
N PHE A 331 19.82 7.21 -1.65
CA PHE A 331 20.66 6.82 -2.78
C PHE A 331 22.16 6.99 -2.50
N ASP A 332 22.55 7.31 -1.26
CA ASP A 332 23.94 7.28 -0.83
C ASP A 332 24.15 6.65 0.57
N ASP A 333 25.22 7.04 1.25
CA ASP A 333 25.68 6.42 2.50
C ASP A 333 25.34 7.27 3.74
N ASP A 334 24.70 8.44 3.58
CA ASP A 334 24.31 9.28 4.71
C ASP A 334 22.90 8.93 5.25
N GLU A 335 22.50 9.59 6.34
CA GLU A 335 21.24 9.28 7.04
C GLU A 335 20.03 10.01 6.44
N PHE A 336 20.24 11.00 5.60
CA PHE A 336 19.18 11.83 5.06
C PHE A 336 18.52 11.18 3.84
N PRO A 337 17.25 11.52 3.56
CA PRO A 337 16.60 11.07 2.35
C PRO A 337 17.00 11.90 1.13
N GLU A 338 17.03 11.26 -0.03
CA GLU A 338 16.98 11.94 -1.32
C GLU A 338 15.57 11.98 -1.90
N LEU A 339 15.36 12.99 -2.74
CA LEU A 339 14.10 13.24 -3.42
C LEU A 339 14.28 13.04 -4.92
N TYR A 340 13.61 12.05 -5.51
CA TYR A 340 13.42 12.03 -6.95
C TYR A 340 12.22 12.88 -7.32
N VAL A 341 12.45 13.92 -8.11
CA VAL A 341 11.41 14.86 -8.54
C VAL A 341 11.23 14.82 -10.06
N GLN A 342 9.99 14.94 -10.53
CA GLN A 342 9.73 15.12 -11.95
C GLN A 342 8.58 16.06 -12.29
N HIS A 343 8.73 16.80 -13.39
CA HIS A 343 7.67 17.58 -14.04
C HIS A 343 8.06 17.96 -15.47
N ASP A 344 7.15 17.85 -16.42
CA ASP A 344 7.31 18.31 -17.82
C ASP A 344 8.68 18.00 -18.49
N GLY A 345 9.21 16.79 -18.24
CA GLY A 345 10.48 16.34 -18.80
C GLY A 345 11.73 16.84 -18.08
N GLU A 346 11.55 17.49 -16.93
CA GLU A 346 12.59 17.76 -15.94
C GLU A 346 12.54 16.65 -14.91
N HIS A 347 13.64 15.91 -14.74
CA HIS A 347 13.79 14.85 -13.76
C HIS A 347 15.13 15.05 -13.04
N ALA A 348 15.12 14.91 -11.72
CA ALA A 348 16.33 15.07 -10.91
C ALA A 348 16.25 14.25 -9.63
N VAL A 349 17.41 13.90 -9.10
CA VAL A 349 17.59 13.51 -7.70
C VAL A 349 18.12 14.73 -6.96
N LEU A 350 17.49 15.07 -5.84
CA LEU A 350 17.88 16.15 -4.95
C LEU A 350 18.31 15.57 -3.61
N GLU A 351 19.25 16.25 -2.96
CA GLU A 351 19.53 16.02 -1.54
C GLU A 351 18.34 16.51 -0.68
N HIS A 352 18.31 16.12 0.59
CA HIS A 352 17.27 16.50 1.55
C HIS A 352 17.07 18.02 1.72
N ASP A 353 18.11 18.83 1.44
CA ASP A 353 18.07 20.29 1.51
C ASP A 353 17.59 20.97 0.20
N GLY A 354 17.20 20.17 -0.79
CA GLY A 354 16.73 20.62 -2.10
C GLY A 354 17.84 20.94 -3.11
N SER A 355 19.11 20.77 -2.76
CA SER A 355 20.21 20.91 -3.72
C SER A 355 20.25 19.74 -4.71
N VAL A 356 20.69 19.98 -5.95
CA VAL A 356 20.69 18.94 -6.99
C VAL A 356 21.85 17.96 -6.79
N LYS A 357 21.52 16.68 -6.56
CA LYS A 357 22.45 15.56 -6.57
C LYS A 357 22.74 15.07 -7.99
N ALA A 358 21.69 14.84 -8.78
CA ALA A 358 21.81 14.33 -10.15
C ALA A 358 20.69 14.87 -11.06
N VAL A 359 20.99 15.06 -12.35
CA VAL A 359 19.98 15.32 -13.39
C VAL A 359 19.72 14.04 -14.17
N CYS A 360 18.45 13.70 -14.34
CA CYS A 360 18.04 12.38 -14.81
C CYS A 360 17.23 12.44 -16.11
N PRO A 361 17.27 11.38 -16.94
CA PRO A 361 18.34 10.39 -17.01
C PRO A 361 19.61 10.98 -17.65
N THR A 362 20.75 10.36 -17.37
CA THR A 362 22.02 10.65 -18.03
C THR A 362 22.05 10.07 -19.44
N GLY A 363 22.55 10.84 -20.40
CA GLY A 363 22.69 10.44 -21.80
C GLY A 363 21.59 11.01 -22.72
N ASN A 364 21.55 10.53 -23.96
CA ASN A 364 20.59 11.02 -24.97
C ASN A 364 19.26 10.24 -24.89
N VAL A 365 18.55 10.36 -23.78
CA VAL A 365 17.18 9.84 -23.64
C VAL A 365 16.21 10.98 -23.89
N ASP A 366 15.26 10.78 -24.80
CA ASP A 366 14.19 11.75 -25.03
C ASP A 366 13.13 11.60 -23.95
N ILE A 367 13.21 12.49 -22.96
CA ILE A 367 12.21 12.66 -21.91
C ILE A 367 11.49 14.02 -22.05
N SER A 368 11.37 14.56 -23.26
CA SER A 368 10.64 15.82 -23.47
C SER A 368 9.13 15.59 -23.54
N GLY A 369 8.30 16.26 -22.75
CA GLY A 369 6.85 16.03 -22.77
C GLY A 369 6.17 16.36 -21.45
N ALA A 370 4.87 16.12 -21.37
CA ALA A 370 4.12 16.29 -20.11
C ALA A 370 4.62 15.27 -19.07
N GLY A 371 4.70 15.72 -17.81
CA GLY A 371 5.23 14.93 -16.70
C GLY A 371 4.57 15.26 -15.36
N GLY A 372 5.24 14.90 -14.25
CA GLY A 372 4.64 14.96 -12.91
C GLY A 372 3.82 13.73 -12.53
N TYR A 373 4.22 12.55 -13.03
CA TYR A 373 3.59 11.26 -12.76
C TYR A 373 4.32 10.51 -11.65
N PRO A 374 3.68 9.53 -10.99
CA PRO A 374 4.26 8.79 -9.89
C PRO A 374 5.55 8.08 -10.30
N VAL A 375 6.40 7.86 -9.30
CA VAL A 375 7.66 7.10 -9.40
C VAL A 375 7.66 6.08 -8.27
N ALA A 376 8.01 4.84 -8.58
CA ALA A 376 8.21 3.78 -7.60
C ALA A 376 9.72 3.54 -7.41
N ILE A 377 10.11 3.14 -6.21
CA ILE A 377 11.51 2.93 -5.82
C ILE A 377 11.63 1.61 -5.06
N TYR A 378 12.56 0.74 -5.47
CA TYR A 378 12.91 -0.50 -4.78
C TYR A 378 14.22 -1.07 -5.33
N ASP A 379 14.90 -1.93 -4.56
CA ASP A 379 16.04 -2.73 -5.05
C ASP A 379 15.52 -3.79 -6.04
N LEU A 380 15.76 -3.58 -7.33
CA LEU A 380 15.24 -4.46 -8.38
C LEU A 380 16.17 -5.65 -8.61
N ASP A 381 17.48 -5.48 -8.46
CA ASP A 381 18.47 -6.49 -8.83
C ASP A 381 19.29 -7.11 -7.69
N GLY A 382 18.93 -6.80 -6.44
CA GLY A 382 19.45 -7.41 -5.23
C GLY A 382 20.84 -6.91 -4.86
N ASP A 383 21.24 -5.74 -5.36
CA ASP A 383 22.55 -5.14 -5.10
C ASP A 383 22.55 -4.17 -3.90
N SER A 384 21.42 -4.10 -3.19
CA SER A 384 21.15 -3.21 -2.06
C SER A 384 21.13 -1.72 -2.43
N ARG A 385 20.90 -1.40 -3.70
CA ARG A 385 20.67 -0.03 -4.18
C ARG A 385 19.34 0.04 -4.90
N ALA A 386 18.59 1.09 -4.63
CA ALA A 386 17.26 1.21 -5.19
C ALA A 386 17.28 1.69 -6.65
N GLU A 387 16.44 1.06 -7.48
CA GLU A 387 16.08 1.52 -8.81
C GLU A 387 14.80 2.35 -8.82
N LEU A 388 14.70 3.24 -9.81
CA LEU A 388 13.57 4.13 -10.07
C LEU A 388 12.73 3.59 -11.23
N LEU A 389 11.42 3.51 -11.02
CA LEU A 389 10.44 3.05 -12.01
C LEU A 389 9.42 4.14 -12.33
N PHE A 390 9.21 4.40 -13.62
CA PHE A 390 8.17 5.32 -14.05
C PHE A 390 7.72 5.11 -15.51
N GLY A 391 6.45 5.44 -15.77
CA GLY A 391 5.93 5.68 -17.10
C GLY A 391 6.28 7.08 -17.61
N PHE A 392 6.62 7.20 -18.89
CA PHE A 392 6.77 8.48 -19.57
C PHE A 392 6.53 8.32 -21.07
N GLN A 393 5.62 9.12 -21.65
CA GLN A 393 5.15 8.96 -23.03
C GLN A 393 4.74 7.50 -23.35
N ASP A 394 5.27 6.91 -24.42
CA ASP A 394 4.97 5.54 -24.84
C ASP A 394 5.95 4.51 -24.26
N LYS A 395 6.55 4.80 -23.10
CA LYS A 395 7.56 3.94 -22.47
C LYS A 395 7.38 3.81 -20.96
N PHE A 396 7.82 2.66 -20.48
CA PHE A 396 8.07 2.35 -19.09
C PHE A 396 9.58 2.23 -18.89
N TYR A 397 10.13 2.94 -17.92
CA TYR A 397 11.56 3.09 -17.68
C TYR A 397 11.97 2.51 -16.34
N VAL A 398 13.18 1.92 -16.32
CA VAL A 398 13.92 1.59 -15.11
C VAL A 398 15.27 2.29 -15.15
N LEU A 399 15.54 3.08 -14.11
CA LEU A 399 16.77 3.83 -13.93
C LEU A 399 17.45 3.34 -12.65
N ALA A 400 18.78 3.31 -12.63
CA ALA A 400 19.57 3.26 -11.41
C ALA A 400 20.30 4.57 -11.20
N LEU A 401 20.51 4.95 -9.95
CA LEU A 401 21.44 6.01 -9.61
C LEU A 401 22.84 5.41 -9.36
N GLU A 402 23.79 5.75 -10.23
CA GLU A 402 25.20 5.42 -10.06
C GLU A 402 25.97 6.71 -9.75
N ALA A 403 26.27 6.96 -8.47
CA ALA A 403 26.84 8.22 -8.00
C ALA A 403 25.98 9.43 -8.40
N ASP A 404 26.46 10.31 -9.28
CA ASP A 404 25.76 11.50 -9.76
C ASP A 404 25.05 11.28 -11.11
N ALA A 405 24.91 10.02 -11.56
CA ALA A 405 24.37 9.68 -12.88
C ALA A 405 23.19 8.70 -12.80
N CYS A 406 22.03 9.13 -13.30
CA CYS A 406 20.88 8.27 -13.53
C CYS A 406 21.02 7.45 -14.83
N ILE A 407 21.31 6.16 -14.72
CA ILE A 407 21.53 5.26 -15.86
C ILE A 407 20.25 4.48 -16.17
N VAL A 408 19.78 4.52 -17.42
CA VAL A 408 18.68 3.65 -17.86
C VAL A 408 19.18 2.21 -17.94
N LYS A 409 18.73 1.36 -17.01
CA LYS A 409 19.02 -0.09 -17.04
C LYS A 409 18.29 -0.73 -18.23
N TRP A 410 17.00 -0.44 -18.36
CA TRP A 410 16.20 -0.83 -19.51
C TRP A 410 14.93 0.03 -19.65
N SER A 411 14.27 -0.10 -20.81
CA SER A 411 12.95 0.49 -21.04
C SER A 411 12.11 -0.41 -21.94
N LYS A 412 10.79 -0.31 -21.81
CA LYS A 412 9.82 -1.05 -22.62
C LYS A 412 8.82 -0.11 -23.25
N LYS A 413 8.48 -0.39 -24.51
CA LYS A 413 7.45 0.36 -25.24
C LYS A 413 6.06 -0.08 -24.78
N THR A 414 5.27 0.87 -24.32
CA THR A 414 3.87 0.70 -23.93
C THR A 414 2.97 1.04 -25.12
N ASP A 415 1.69 0.74 -25.00
CA ASP A 415 0.68 1.18 -25.95
C ASP A 415 -0.02 2.48 -25.55
N ALA A 416 0.38 3.09 -24.42
CA ALA A 416 -0.10 4.37 -23.96
C ALA A 416 0.50 5.51 -24.81
N VAL A 417 -0.27 6.59 -24.98
CA VAL A 417 0.30 7.83 -25.54
C VAL A 417 1.11 8.56 -24.46
N GLU A 418 0.69 8.39 -23.21
CA GLU A 418 1.23 9.02 -22.03
C GLU A 418 1.21 8.00 -20.89
N GLY A 419 2.39 7.52 -20.51
CA GLY A 419 2.60 6.65 -19.37
C GLY A 419 2.50 7.49 -18.10
N MET A 420 1.44 7.26 -17.33
CA MET A 420 1.10 8.04 -16.14
C MET A 420 1.22 7.23 -14.85
N SER A 421 1.44 5.92 -14.92
CA SER A 421 1.63 5.03 -13.77
C SER A 421 3.12 4.89 -13.47
N SER A 422 3.49 4.68 -12.20
CA SER A 422 4.84 4.23 -11.88
C SER A 422 5.05 2.75 -12.19
N GLY A 423 3.96 1.96 -12.20
CA GLY A 423 4.06 0.54 -11.88
C GLY A 423 4.34 0.33 -10.39
N THR A 424 4.75 -0.89 -10.03
CA THR A 424 5.28 -1.24 -8.71
C THR A 424 6.34 -2.34 -8.85
N LEU A 425 7.03 -2.66 -7.76
CA LEU A 425 8.04 -3.71 -7.64
C LEU A 425 7.70 -4.60 -6.46
N PHE A 426 8.00 -5.88 -6.60
CA PHE A 426 7.95 -6.83 -5.50
C PHE A 426 8.77 -8.07 -5.86
N ASP A 427 9.55 -8.59 -4.92
CA ASP A 427 10.21 -9.90 -5.05
C ASP A 427 9.17 -11.00 -4.85
N LEU A 428 8.53 -11.43 -5.94
CA LEU A 428 7.41 -12.36 -5.88
C LEU A 428 7.84 -13.78 -5.48
N LEU A 429 9.14 -14.09 -5.56
CA LEU A 429 9.68 -15.42 -5.29
C LEU A 429 10.56 -15.47 -4.03
N ASP A 430 10.83 -14.33 -3.39
CA ASP A 430 11.80 -14.20 -2.28
C ASP A 430 13.17 -14.77 -2.69
N ASP A 431 13.60 -14.45 -3.92
CA ASP A 431 14.86 -14.95 -4.49
C ASP A 431 16.01 -13.91 -4.50
N GLY A 432 15.72 -12.73 -3.94
CA GLY A 432 16.63 -11.58 -3.88
C GLY A 432 16.58 -10.69 -5.12
N HIS A 433 15.69 -10.94 -6.08
CA HIS A 433 15.49 -10.07 -7.23
C HIS A 433 14.01 -9.75 -7.40
N ALA A 434 13.67 -8.46 -7.44
CA ALA A 434 12.28 -8.09 -7.61
C ALA A 434 11.80 -8.22 -9.06
N GLU A 435 10.48 -8.37 -9.20
CA GLU A 435 9.77 -8.22 -10.46
C GLU A 435 9.17 -6.82 -10.59
N ALA A 436 9.32 -6.24 -11.78
CA ALA A 436 8.61 -5.01 -12.15
C ALA A 436 7.23 -5.34 -12.72
N ILE A 437 6.18 -4.78 -12.10
CA ILE A 437 4.78 -4.97 -12.47
C ILE A 437 4.26 -3.68 -13.10
N TYR A 438 3.76 -3.76 -14.34
CA TYR A 438 3.25 -2.60 -15.06
C TYR A 438 2.01 -2.93 -15.87
N ALA A 439 1.03 -2.02 -15.87
CA ALA A 439 -0.18 -2.12 -16.68
C ALA A 439 -0.27 -0.90 -17.63
N ASP A 440 -0.33 -1.16 -18.93
CA ASP A 440 -0.62 -0.13 -19.94
C ASP A 440 -2.13 -0.05 -20.25
N ARG A 441 -2.53 0.31 -21.47
CA ARG A 441 -3.97 0.40 -21.79
C ARG A 441 -4.58 -0.94 -22.17
N SER A 442 -3.75 -1.90 -22.58
CA SER A 442 -4.23 -3.20 -23.06
C SER A 442 -3.52 -4.42 -22.49
N ARG A 443 -2.43 -4.22 -21.75
CA ARG A 443 -1.58 -5.29 -21.22
C ARG A 443 -1.17 -5.03 -19.78
N ILE A 444 -1.35 -6.06 -18.96
CA ILE A 444 -0.70 -6.23 -17.66
C ILE A 444 0.55 -7.07 -17.90
N GLN A 445 1.69 -6.64 -17.38
CA GLN A 445 3.00 -7.23 -17.69
C GLN A 445 3.86 -7.33 -16.43
N LEU A 446 4.52 -8.47 -16.26
CA LEU A 446 5.58 -8.68 -15.27
C LEU A 446 6.92 -8.81 -15.99
N TYR A 447 7.93 -8.14 -15.48
CA TYR A 447 9.28 -8.18 -15.99
C TYR A 447 10.28 -8.58 -14.90
N SER A 448 11.27 -9.40 -15.26
CA SER A 448 12.43 -9.65 -14.39
C SER A 448 13.23 -8.37 -14.13
N SER A 449 14.16 -8.40 -13.19
CA SER A 449 15.19 -7.37 -12.98
C SER A 449 15.94 -6.91 -14.24
N THR A 450 16.17 -7.80 -15.22
CA THR A 450 16.84 -7.48 -16.49
C THR A 450 15.89 -7.00 -17.61
N GLY A 451 14.59 -6.90 -17.33
CA GLY A 451 13.55 -6.55 -18.29
C GLY A 451 13.09 -7.70 -19.21
N GLU A 452 13.38 -8.97 -18.91
CA GLU A 452 12.72 -10.09 -19.59
C GLU A 452 11.22 -10.11 -19.26
N LEU A 453 10.35 -10.35 -20.25
CA LEU A 453 8.91 -10.48 -20.02
C LEU A 453 8.60 -11.86 -19.44
N LEU A 454 8.09 -11.91 -18.21
CA LEU A 454 7.78 -13.14 -17.49
C LEU A 454 6.32 -13.56 -17.65
N PHE A 455 5.41 -12.59 -17.59
CA PHE A 455 3.98 -12.82 -17.72
C PHE A 455 3.29 -11.66 -18.45
N GLN A 456 2.17 -11.98 -19.14
CA GLN A 456 1.31 -10.96 -19.73
C GLN A 456 -0.16 -11.40 -19.75
N LEU A 457 -1.05 -10.48 -19.35
CA LEU A 457 -2.50 -10.62 -19.44
C LEU A 457 -3.11 -9.44 -20.21
N ALA A 458 -4.16 -9.68 -20.99
CA ALA A 458 -4.88 -8.61 -21.68
C ALA A 458 -5.91 -7.95 -20.76
N HIS A 459 -6.00 -6.63 -20.81
CA HIS A 459 -7.06 -5.86 -20.13
C HIS A 459 -7.51 -4.67 -20.98
N THR A 460 -8.41 -3.84 -20.48
CA THR A 460 -8.72 -2.53 -21.06
C THR A 460 -8.63 -1.44 -20.01
N ALA A 461 -7.95 -0.34 -20.33
CA ALA A 461 -7.85 0.83 -19.46
C ALA A 461 -7.65 2.14 -20.25
N ARG A 462 -7.91 3.28 -19.59
CA ARG A 462 -7.40 4.60 -19.99
C ARG A 462 -6.05 4.87 -19.35
N GLU A 463 -5.31 5.83 -19.91
CA GLU A 463 -4.15 6.38 -19.22
C GLU A 463 -4.58 6.98 -17.87
N SER A 464 -3.93 6.55 -16.79
CA SER A 464 -4.21 6.99 -15.42
C SER A 464 -2.97 6.83 -14.53
N ILE A 465 -2.99 7.46 -13.36
CA ILE A 465 -1.94 7.34 -12.33
C ILE A 465 -2.12 6.11 -11.43
N ALA A 466 -3.07 5.22 -11.75
CA ALA A 466 -3.28 4.00 -10.99
C ALA A 466 -2.06 3.09 -11.11
N ASN A 467 -1.59 2.60 -9.97
CA ASN A 467 -0.51 1.64 -9.89
C ASN A 467 -1.09 0.24 -9.63
N PRO A 468 -0.45 -0.82 -10.13
CA PRO A 468 -0.63 -2.14 -9.56
C PRO A 468 -0.28 -2.12 -8.07
N VAL A 469 -0.97 -2.91 -7.27
CA VAL A 469 -0.73 -3.09 -5.83
C VAL A 469 -0.35 -4.53 -5.57
N VAL A 470 0.59 -4.75 -4.65
CA VAL A 470 0.92 -6.08 -4.14
C VAL A 470 0.61 -6.09 -2.65
N ALA A 471 -0.29 -6.97 -2.22
CA ALA A 471 -0.74 -7.11 -0.84
C ALA A 471 -1.29 -8.53 -0.64
N ASP A 472 -1.21 -9.06 0.57
CA ASP A 472 -1.97 -10.23 0.99
C ASP A 472 -3.41 -9.75 1.20
N VAL A 473 -4.34 -10.17 0.34
CA VAL A 473 -5.73 -9.68 0.39
C VAL A 473 -6.71 -10.69 0.95
N ASP A 474 -6.30 -11.94 1.16
CA ASP A 474 -7.19 -12.96 1.71
C ASP A 474 -6.75 -13.48 3.09
N GLY A 475 -5.61 -12.98 3.59
CA GLY A 475 -5.06 -13.24 4.91
C GLY A 475 -4.34 -14.60 5.02
N ASP A 476 -4.02 -15.25 3.90
CA ASP A 476 -3.34 -16.55 3.89
C ASP A 476 -1.80 -16.44 3.97
N GLY A 477 -1.28 -15.20 3.90
CA GLY A 477 0.12 -14.86 3.99
C GLY A 477 0.87 -14.92 2.66
N ALA A 478 0.25 -15.33 1.55
CA ALA A 478 0.80 -15.16 0.21
C ALA A 478 0.36 -13.81 -0.38
N ALA A 479 1.16 -13.27 -1.30
CA ALA A 479 0.83 -12.00 -1.94
C ALA A 479 -0.09 -12.18 -3.16
N GLU A 480 -1.02 -11.24 -3.32
CA GLU A 480 -1.77 -11.04 -4.57
C GLU A 480 -1.33 -9.75 -5.28
N ILE A 481 -1.56 -9.72 -6.59
CA ILE A 481 -1.36 -8.53 -7.42
C ILE A 481 -2.72 -8.00 -7.86
N LEU A 482 -3.02 -6.76 -7.48
CA LEU A 482 -4.26 -6.06 -7.80
C LEU A 482 -4.04 -5.07 -8.93
N ILE A 483 -4.81 -5.21 -10.02
CA ILE A 483 -4.73 -4.32 -11.18
C ILE A 483 -6.11 -3.80 -11.56
N VAL A 484 -6.25 -2.48 -11.62
CA VAL A 484 -7.49 -1.83 -12.05
C VAL A 484 -7.60 -1.71 -13.56
N SER A 485 -8.83 -1.62 -14.01
CA SER A 485 -9.22 -1.55 -15.42
C SER A 485 -10.37 -0.58 -15.61
N SER A 486 -10.50 -0.07 -16.83
CA SER A 486 -11.51 0.95 -17.14
C SER A 486 -11.99 0.90 -18.59
N ALA A 487 -13.18 1.44 -18.82
CA ALA A 487 -13.74 1.57 -20.16
C ALA A 487 -12.83 2.45 -21.04
N PRO A 488 -12.32 1.93 -22.18
CA PRO A 488 -11.45 2.69 -23.06
C PRO A 488 -12.22 3.83 -23.76
N LEU A 489 -11.51 4.72 -24.44
CA LEU A 489 -12.16 5.79 -25.21
C LEU A 489 -13.01 5.22 -26.36
N GLY A 490 -14.23 5.71 -26.49
CA GLY A 490 -15.16 5.34 -27.56
C GLY A 490 -15.78 3.94 -27.46
N ALA A 491 -15.51 3.18 -26.39
CA ALA A 491 -16.05 1.84 -26.19
C ALA A 491 -16.30 1.56 -24.70
N LYS A 492 -17.08 0.51 -24.40
CA LYS A 492 -17.24 0.01 -23.04
C LYS A 492 -16.06 -0.85 -22.65
N SER A 493 -15.83 -1.02 -21.33
CA SER A 493 -14.83 -1.98 -20.85
C SER A 493 -15.18 -3.38 -21.35
N ALA A 494 -14.17 -4.09 -21.85
CA ALA A 494 -14.30 -5.50 -22.21
C ALA A 494 -13.76 -6.42 -21.10
N THR A 495 -13.04 -5.86 -20.13
CA THR A 495 -12.47 -6.55 -18.98
C THR A 495 -13.11 -6.08 -17.68
N ALA A 496 -12.94 -6.88 -16.63
CA ALA A 496 -13.39 -6.51 -15.30
C ALA A 496 -12.69 -5.23 -14.81
N SER A 497 -13.36 -4.45 -13.96
CA SER A 497 -12.85 -3.19 -13.41
C SER A 497 -11.65 -3.37 -12.47
N LEU A 498 -11.54 -4.53 -11.85
CA LEU A 498 -10.42 -4.96 -11.01
C LEU A 498 -10.12 -6.43 -11.33
N ILE A 499 -8.84 -6.75 -11.47
CA ILE A 499 -8.32 -8.09 -11.71
C ILE A 499 -7.32 -8.37 -10.59
N VAL A 500 -7.53 -9.45 -9.86
CA VAL A 500 -6.60 -9.92 -8.82
C VAL A 500 -5.92 -11.19 -9.31
N LEU A 501 -4.58 -11.18 -9.23
CA LEU A 501 -3.73 -12.28 -9.65
C LEU A 501 -3.05 -12.87 -8.43
N GLN A 502 -3.05 -14.20 -8.35
CA GLN A 502 -2.24 -14.96 -7.41
C GLN A 502 -1.28 -15.86 -8.20
N ASN A 503 -0.32 -16.50 -7.55
CA ASN A 503 0.45 -17.53 -8.21
C ASN A 503 -0.41 -18.80 -8.39
N ALA A 504 -0.16 -19.62 -9.41
CA ALA A 504 -0.97 -20.82 -9.68
C ALA A 504 -1.03 -21.83 -8.52
N ASP A 505 -0.07 -21.77 -7.61
CA ASP A 505 0.05 -22.60 -6.42
C ASP A 505 -0.11 -21.83 -5.10
N ASP A 506 -0.52 -20.57 -5.15
CA ASP A 506 -0.76 -19.69 -4.00
C ASP A 506 0.46 -19.41 -3.12
N ARG A 507 1.61 -19.21 -3.78
CA ARG A 507 2.89 -19.03 -3.09
C ARG A 507 3.73 -17.95 -3.73
N PHE A 508 3.15 -16.77 -4.00
CA PHE A 508 4.00 -15.59 -4.07
C PHE A 508 4.55 -15.27 -2.67
N ALA A 509 5.68 -14.58 -2.62
CA ALA A 509 6.32 -14.26 -1.36
C ALA A 509 5.36 -13.50 -0.42
N PRO A 510 5.44 -13.73 0.90
CA PRO A 510 4.60 -13.06 1.86
C PRO A 510 4.74 -11.54 1.81
N THR A 511 3.64 -10.83 2.03
CA THR A 511 3.61 -9.36 2.04
C THR A 511 2.51 -8.82 2.94
N ARG A 512 2.66 -7.58 3.40
CA ARG A 512 1.72 -6.93 4.30
C ARG A 512 0.29 -6.92 3.74
N ARG A 513 -0.69 -6.97 4.64
CA ARG A 513 -2.13 -6.91 4.37
C ARG A 513 -2.68 -5.49 4.20
N VAL A 514 -1.81 -4.52 3.96
CA VAL A 514 -2.18 -3.10 3.91
C VAL A 514 -1.58 -2.41 2.70
N TRP A 515 -2.40 -1.55 2.08
CA TRP A 515 -1.98 -0.53 1.14
C TRP A 515 -2.95 0.64 1.28
N ASN A 516 -2.66 1.56 2.20
CA ASN A 516 -3.63 2.51 2.70
C ASN A 516 -3.78 3.76 1.81
N GLN A 517 -2.77 4.10 1.01
CA GLN A 517 -2.75 5.34 0.21
C GLN A 517 -1.95 5.21 -1.09
N HIS A 518 -2.01 6.21 -1.96
CA HIS A 518 -1.32 6.18 -3.26
C HIS A 518 0.20 6.30 -3.12
N THR A 519 0.66 7.21 -2.26
CA THR A 519 2.04 7.50 -1.84
C THR A 519 2.50 6.54 -0.74
N TYR A 520 2.03 5.30 -0.79
CA TYR A 520 2.35 4.26 0.18
C TYR A 520 3.85 4.03 0.29
N HIS A 521 4.31 3.88 1.52
CA HIS A 521 5.64 3.41 1.89
C HIS A 521 5.52 2.67 3.21
N HIS A 522 6.38 1.70 3.43
CA HIS A 522 6.22 0.72 4.52
C HIS A 522 5.96 1.36 5.91
N SER A 523 6.64 2.45 6.23
CA SER A 523 6.58 3.11 7.54
C SER A 523 5.33 3.93 7.82
N ASN A 524 4.53 4.27 6.80
CA ASN A 524 3.49 5.29 6.96
C ASN A 524 2.21 4.79 7.66
N ILE A 525 2.08 3.48 7.82
CA ILE A 525 0.88 2.81 8.34
C ILE A 525 1.28 1.44 8.87
N ASP A 526 0.67 0.97 9.95
CA ASP A 526 0.74 -0.45 10.34
C ASP A 526 -0.34 -1.31 9.67
N GLU A 527 -0.26 -2.64 9.80
CA GLU A 527 -1.21 -3.55 9.13
C GLU A 527 -2.65 -3.49 9.66
N ILE A 528 -2.89 -2.91 10.84
CA ILE A 528 -4.26 -2.65 11.36
C ILE A 528 -4.75 -1.24 11.01
N GLY A 529 -3.98 -0.48 10.24
CA GLY A 529 -4.36 0.82 9.72
C GLY A 529 -4.17 2.00 10.68
N ARG A 530 -3.40 1.83 11.75
CA ARG A 530 -3.00 2.92 12.63
C ARG A 530 -1.81 3.66 12.04
N VAL A 531 -1.88 4.99 12.06
CA VAL A 531 -0.80 5.89 11.63
C VAL A 531 0.24 5.98 12.77
N PRO A 532 1.53 5.71 12.52
CA PRO A 532 2.55 5.88 13.54
C PRO A 532 2.67 7.35 13.96
N ALA A 533 2.66 7.59 15.27
CA ALA A 533 2.90 8.93 15.81
C ALA A 533 4.36 9.40 15.65
N PHE A 534 5.29 8.46 15.42
CA PHE A 534 6.66 8.75 15.01
C PHE A 534 6.97 7.81 13.87
N GLU A 535 6.97 8.32 12.65
CA GLU A 535 7.23 7.52 11.48
C GLU A 535 8.72 7.15 11.40
N PRO A 536 9.08 5.85 11.43
CA PRO A 536 10.48 5.47 11.25
C PRO A 536 10.91 5.76 9.80
N PRO A 537 12.12 6.30 9.55
CA PRO A 537 12.61 6.56 8.20
C PRO A 537 12.59 5.31 7.30
N HIS A 538 11.66 5.20 6.34
CA HIS A 538 11.57 4.01 5.47
C HIS A 538 12.84 3.78 4.64
N TRP A 539 13.63 4.82 4.42
CA TRP A 539 14.91 4.73 3.71
C TRP A 539 16.06 4.13 4.53
N HIS A 540 15.88 3.92 5.84
CA HIS A 540 16.82 3.17 6.68
C HIS A 540 16.50 1.68 6.79
N THR A 541 15.30 1.27 6.39
CA THR A 541 14.85 -0.13 6.41
C THR A 541 14.72 -0.66 4.99
N GLU A 542 13.52 -0.59 4.41
CA GLU A 542 13.18 -1.19 3.11
C GLU A 542 13.71 -0.37 1.93
N ASN A 543 14.01 0.91 2.15
CA ASN A 543 14.41 1.86 1.11
C ASN A 543 13.49 1.84 -0.12
N SER A 544 12.18 1.87 0.17
CA SER A 544 11.13 1.52 -0.78
C SER A 544 10.04 2.59 -0.85
N PHE A 545 9.49 2.86 -2.03
CA PHE A 545 8.40 3.82 -2.21
C PHE A 545 7.41 3.35 -3.29
N ARG A 546 6.11 3.31 -2.98
CA ARG A 546 5.02 2.72 -3.80
C ARG A 546 5.24 1.24 -4.13
N THR A 547 5.75 0.51 -3.15
CA THR A 547 5.98 -0.93 -3.19
C THR A 547 5.69 -1.47 -1.80
N ASN A 548 5.34 -2.75 -1.73
CA ASN A 548 5.17 -3.44 -0.46
C ASN A 548 6.43 -4.24 -0.12
N SER A 549 6.60 -4.64 1.13
CA SER A 549 7.75 -5.40 1.61
C SER A 549 7.34 -6.78 2.11
N HIS A 550 8.32 -7.68 2.18
CA HIS A 550 8.17 -9.06 2.67
C HIS A 550 8.80 -9.25 4.07
N VAL A 551 9.15 -8.18 4.77
CA VAL A 551 9.86 -8.26 6.04
C VAL A 551 8.88 -8.49 7.18
N TYR A 552 9.13 -9.54 7.97
CA TYR A 552 8.34 -9.89 9.15
C TYR A 552 9.26 -10.25 10.31
N GLU A 553 9.00 -9.65 11.47
CA GLU A 553 9.70 -9.96 12.72
C GLU A 553 8.74 -10.54 13.76
N GLY A 554 8.92 -11.82 14.13
CA GLY A 554 8.11 -12.42 15.21
C GLY A 554 8.37 -13.91 15.46
N GLU A 555 8.27 -14.33 16.72
CA GLU A 555 8.24 -15.77 17.10
C GLU A 555 6.82 -16.36 17.10
N MET A 556 5.79 -15.50 17.07
CA MET A 556 4.38 -15.89 17.08
C MET A 556 3.82 -15.85 15.66
N CYS A 557 2.88 -16.76 15.37
CA CYS A 557 2.19 -16.86 14.09
C CYS A 557 0.68 -16.97 14.33
N ILE A 558 -0.12 -16.48 13.37
CA ILE A 558 -1.59 -16.55 13.43
C ILE A 558 -2.01 -17.99 13.10
N PRO A 559 -2.72 -18.70 14.00
CA PRO A 559 -3.20 -20.04 13.70
C PRO A 559 -4.30 -19.98 12.64
N ALA A 560 -4.39 -21.00 11.79
CA ALA A 560 -5.47 -21.10 10.82
C ALA A 560 -6.85 -20.97 11.51
N PRO A 561 -7.83 -20.27 10.90
CA PRO A 561 -9.17 -20.16 11.43
C PRO A 561 -9.73 -21.55 11.76
N LEU A 562 -10.33 -21.70 12.94
CA LEU A 562 -11.00 -22.97 13.28
C LEU A 562 -12.12 -23.19 12.24
N PRO A 563 -12.25 -24.40 11.67
CA PRO A 563 -13.32 -24.67 10.72
C PRO A 563 -14.65 -24.36 11.40
N ALA A 564 -15.46 -23.49 10.76
CA ALA A 564 -16.77 -23.11 11.28
C ALA A 564 -17.53 -24.36 11.70
N GLU A 565 -17.86 -24.47 12.99
CA GLU A 565 -18.69 -25.57 13.48
C GLU A 565 -20.03 -25.46 12.75
N GLY A 566 -20.24 -26.36 11.79
CA GLY A 566 -21.48 -26.41 11.02
C GLY A 566 -22.69 -26.61 11.94
N PRO A 567 -23.88 -26.14 11.53
CA PRO A 567 -25.10 -26.29 12.32
C PRO A 567 -25.51 -27.75 12.58
#